data_AF-A0A4U5P4M7-F1
#
_entry.id   AF-A0A4U5P4M7-F1
#
_cell.length_a   1.000
_cell.length_b   1.000
_cell.length_c   1.000
_cell.angle_alpha   90.00
_cell.angle_beta   90.00
_cell.angle_gamma   90.00
#
_symmetry.space_group_name_H-M   'P 1'
#
loop_
_entity.id
_entity.type
_entity.pdbx_description
1 polymer ?
#
loop_
_entity_poly.entity_id
_entity_poly.type
_entity_poly.pdbx_seq_one_letter_code
_entity_poly.pdbx_strand_id
1 'polypeptide(L)'
;MDRPQSEIGRRWRMAKNKERVPCLPPVPPMVRPPPPNPVKLAAIAVNLNIRLRSADMPGAMQERAFRCTRTLLDATSLESKKPNPTHIAMCLKKEFDEMYGLAWHCVVGKSFGSFITCSSGGFVYFSVDNLSFLLFKTEVQPVKKLPPLRKLNA
;
A
#
# COMPACT_ATOMS: atom_id res chain seq x y z
N MET A 1 -6.02 -39.53 32.63
CA MET A 1 -6.40 -38.60 31.55
C MET A 1 -6.60 -37.25 32.20
N ASP A 2 -5.62 -36.34 32.11
CA ASP A 2 -5.78 -34.89 32.33
C ASP A 2 -4.46 -34.15 32.04
N ARG A 3 -4.58 -32.91 31.58
CA ARG A 3 -3.55 -31.96 31.08
C ARG A 3 -2.59 -31.48 32.19
N PRO A 4 -1.36 -31.03 31.91
CA PRO A 4 -1.05 -29.58 31.74
C PRO A 4 0.12 -29.33 30.73
N GLN A 5 0.37 -28.21 30.03
CA GLN A 5 0.30 -26.75 30.22
C GLN A 5 1.70 -26.10 30.37
N SER A 6 2.05 -25.31 29.34
CA SER A 6 2.95 -24.13 29.26
C SER A 6 4.20 -24.00 30.13
N GLU A 7 5.31 -23.77 29.44
CA GLU A 7 6.62 -23.34 29.95
C GLU A 7 7.29 -22.61 28.75
N ILE A 8 7.99 -21.47 28.78
CA ILE A 8 8.95 -20.80 29.68
C ILE A 8 9.14 -19.39 29.05
N GLY A 9 9.33 -18.26 29.73
CA GLY A 9 10.00 -18.07 31.01
C GLY A 9 11.43 -17.53 30.88
N ARG A 10 11.59 -16.33 30.30
CA ARG A 10 12.63 -15.32 30.63
C ARG A 10 14.14 -15.67 30.56
N ARG A 11 14.85 -14.75 29.88
CA ARG A 11 16.04 -14.00 30.38
C ARG A 11 17.41 -14.68 30.32
N TRP A 12 18.16 -14.34 29.27
CA TRP A 12 19.62 -14.38 29.27
C TRP A 12 20.19 -12.99 29.59
N ARG A 13 20.80 -12.88 30.78
CA ARG A 13 21.81 -11.87 31.10
C ARG A 13 23.12 -12.32 30.47
N MET A 14 23.85 -11.42 29.82
CA MET A 14 25.26 -11.64 29.51
C MET A 14 26.10 -10.43 29.93
N ALA A 15 27.31 -10.78 30.35
CA ALA A 15 28.23 -10.05 31.19
C ALA A 15 28.85 -8.81 30.53
N LYS A 16 29.22 -7.84 31.37
CA LYS A 16 30.12 -6.74 31.05
C LYS A 16 31.55 -7.29 30.98
N ASN A 17 32.24 -7.11 29.86
CA ASN A 17 33.69 -6.96 29.86
C ASN A 17 34.06 -5.65 29.15
N LYS A 18 34.97 -4.90 29.76
CA LYS A 18 35.28 -3.49 29.51
C LYS A 18 36.72 -3.43 29.03
N GLU A 19 36.92 -3.29 27.73
CA GLU A 19 38.21 -2.93 27.15
C GLU A 19 38.09 -1.59 26.44
N ARG A 20 38.91 -0.63 26.87
CA ARG A 20 38.95 0.75 26.39
C ARG A 20 39.69 0.78 25.05
N VAL A 21 39.00 1.21 23.99
CA VAL A 21 39.59 1.57 22.70
C VAL A 21 39.66 3.11 22.61
N PRO A 22 40.75 3.72 22.11
CA PRO A 22 40.91 5.18 22.12
C PRO A 22 39.87 5.88 21.25
N CYS A 23 39.38 7.03 21.72
CA CYS A 23 38.35 7.82 21.06
C CYS A 23 38.85 8.34 19.70
N LEU A 24 38.28 7.82 18.61
CA LEU A 24 38.24 8.51 17.33
C LEU A 24 37.31 9.74 17.46
N PRO A 25 37.61 10.86 16.78
CA PRO A 25 36.70 12.00 16.75
C PRO A 25 35.33 11.58 16.18
N PRO A 26 34.21 12.19 16.62
CA PRO A 26 32.91 11.86 16.08
C PRO A 26 32.88 12.24 14.60
N VAL A 27 32.84 11.23 13.73
CA VAL A 27 32.39 11.44 12.35
C VAL A 27 30.97 12.02 12.44
N PRO A 28 30.69 13.18 11.80
CA PRO A 28 29.32 13.65 11.69
C PRO A 28 28.48 12.53 11.06
N PRO A 29 27.19 12.39 11.42
CA PRO A 29 26.35 11.43 10.73
C PRO A 29 26.37 11.78 9.24
N MET A 30 27.03 10.95 8.44
CA MET A 30 26.89 10.99 6.99
C MET A 30 25.42 10.71 6.69
N VAL A 31 24.63 11.78 6.59
CA VAL A 31 23.35 11.76 5.90
C VAL A 31 23.70 11.44 4.46
N ARG A 32 23.70 10.14 4.14
CA ARG A 32 23.77 9.70 2.76
C ARG A 32 22.69 10.48 2.02
N PRO A 33 23.03 11.27 0.99
CA PRO A 33 22.02 11.91 0.17
C PRO A 33 21.11 10.79 -0.31
N PRO A 34 19.82 10.82 0.03
CA PRO A 34 18.92 9.77 -0.41
C PRO A 34 18.92 9.81 -1.95
N PRO A 35 18.93 8.65 -2.63
CA PRO A 35 18.95 8.62 -4.08
C PRO A 35 17.81 9.48 -4.62
N PRO A 36 17.98 10.17 -5.75
CA PRO A 36 17.12 11.30 -6.17
C PRO A 36 15.64 10.97 -6.42
N ASN A 37 15.23 9.70 -6.28
CA ASN A 37 13.91 9.20 -6.58
C ASN A 37 13.04 8.94 -5.32
N PRO A 38 13.49 8.20 -4.28
CA PRO A 38 12.68 7.99 -3.07
C PRO A 38 12.41 9.26 -2.25
N VAL A 39 13.33 10.23 -2.24
CA VAL A 39 13.14 11.48 -1.48
C VAL A 39 11.95 12.29 -1.98
N LYS A 40 11.76 12.33 -3.31
CA LYS A 40 10.71 13.11 -3.95
C LYS A 40 9.34 12.58 -3.57
N LEU A 41 9.14 11.25 -3.63
CA LEU A 41 7.87 10.63 -3.27
C LEU A 41 7.54 10.77 -1.80
N ALA A 42 8.54 10.62 -0.92
CA ALA A 42 8.34 10.83 0.51
C ALA A 42 7.91 12.28 0.79
N ALA A 43 8.55 13.27 0.17
CA ALA A 43 8.16 14.67 0.30
C ALA A 43 6.72 14.93 -0.23
N ILE A 44 6.37 14.36 -1.38
CA ILE A 44 5.01 14.47 -1.94
C ILE A 44 3.98 13.83 -0.99
N ALA A 45 4.27 12.64 -0.46
CA ALA A 45 3.37 11.97 0.47
C ALA A 45 3.15 12.82 1.74
N VAL A 46 4.21 13.41 2.30
CA VAL A 46 4.09 14.33 3.44
C VAL A 46 3.24 15.56 3.09
N ASN A 47 3.51 16.21 1.97
CA ASN A 47 2.80 17.41 1.55
C ASN A 47 1.30 17.16 1.30
N LEU A 48 0.94 15.97 0.84
CA LEU A 48 -0.45 15.59 0.56
C LEU A 48 -1.15 14.93 1.77
N ASN A 49 -0.48 14.88 2.93
CA ASN A 49 -0.98 14.25 4.16
C ASN A 49 -1.24 12.73 4.01
N ILE A 50 -0.38 12.07 3.23
CA ILE A 50 -0.48 10.65 2.88
C ILE A 50 0.47 9.83 3.73
N ARG A 51 -0.06 8.75 4.30
CA ARG A 51 0.71 7.73 5.01
C ARG A 51 0.72 6.45 4.18
N LEU A 52 1.81 6.24 3.45
CA LEU A 52 2.04 5.00 2.72
C LEU A 52 2.17 3.84 3.70
N ARG A 53 1.44 2.74 3.45
CA ARG A 53 1.49 1.52 4.27
C ARG A 53 2.26 0.43 3.57
N SER A 54 1.94 0.16 2.31
CA SER A 54 2.64 -0.82 1.47
C SER A 54 2.44 -0.46 0.00
N ALA A 55 3.41 -0.78 -0.85
CA ALA A 55 3.31 -0.56 -2.29
C ALA A 55 4.18 -1.56 -3.06
N ASP A 56 3.64 -2.04 -4.17
CA ASP A 56 4.33 -2.78 -5.21
C ASP A 56 3.91 -2.15 -6.54
N MET A 57 4.42 -0.95 -6.82
CA MET A 57 4.28 -0.25 -8.11
C MET A 57 5.32 0.87 -8.26
N PRO A 58 5.66 1.29 -9.48
CA PRO A 58 6.67 2.32 -9.71
C PRO A 58 6.35 3.67 -9.06
N GLY A 59 7.39 4.42 -8.72
CA GLY A 59 7.26 5.71 -8.03
C GLY A 59 6.32 6.70 -8.71
N ALA A 60 6.45 6.87 -10.03
CA ALA A 60 5.56 7.76 -10.80
C ALA A 60 4.08 7.35 -10.73
N MET A 61 3.81 6.03 -10.62
CA MET A 61 2.45 5.53 -10.43
C MET A 61 1.94 5.85 -9.02
N GLN A 62 2.80 5.76 -8.00
CA GLN A 62 2.46 6.11 -6.61
C GLN A 62 2.13 7.59 -6.50
N GLU A 63 2.95 8.44 -7.11
CA GLU A 63 2.69 9.88 -7.18
C GLU A 63 1.33 10.17 -7.83
N ARG A 64 0.99 9.52 -8.95
CA ARG A 64 -0.32 9.70 -9.58
C ARG A 64 -1.45 9.28 -8.63
N ALA A 65 -1.35 8.12 -7.98
CA ALA A 65 -2.36 7.68 -7.01
C ALA A 65 -2.56 8.73 -5.92
N PHE A 66 -1.47 9.24 -5.35
CA PHE A 66 -1.48 10.24 -4.29
C PHE A 66 -2.14 11.56 -4.72
N ARG A 67 -1.75 12.08 -5.89
CA ARG A 67 -2.30 13.34 -6.41
C ARG A 67 -3.77 13.19 -6.77
N CYS A 68 -4.16 12.10 -7.44
CA CYS A 68 -5.56 11.83 -7.79
C CYS A 68 -6.44 11.71 -6.54
N THR A 69 -5.99 10.98 -5.52
CA THR A 69 -6.75 10.84 -4.26
C THR A 69 -6.92 12.19 -3.58
N ARG A 70 -5.87 13.02 -3.52
CA ARG A 70 -5.97 14.36 -2.92
C ARG A 70 -6.99 15.22 -3.66
N THR A 71 -6.91 15.29 -4.99
CA THR A 71 -7.86 16.06 -5.81
C THR A 71 -9.32 15.63 -5.57
N LEU A 72 -9.58 14.32 -5.48
CA LEU A 72 -10.93 13.80 -5.25
C LEU A 72 -11.46 14.13 -3.84
N LEU A 73 -10.59 14.09 -2.83
CA LEU A 73 -10.95 14.48 -1.46
C LEU A 73 -11.25 15.98 -1.36
N ASP A 74 -10.40 16.81 -1.96
CA ASP A 74 -10.58 18.26 -1.96
C ASP A 74 -11.87 18.67 -2.70
N ALA A 75 -12.16 18.04 -3.86
CA ALA A 75 -13.40 18.26 -4.60
C ALA A 75 -14.66 17.92 -3.78
N THR A 76 -14.60 16.86 -2.98
CA THR A 76 -15.74 16.47 -2.14
C THR A 76 -15.92 17.41 -0.95
N SER A 77 -14.82 17.99 -0.43
CA SER A 77 -14.87 18.95 0.67
C SER A 77 -15.58 20.25 0.30
N LEU A 78 -15.51 20.68 -0.96
CA LEU A 78 -16.15 21.92 -1.44
C LEU A 78 -17.67 21.82 -1.52
N GLU A 79 -18.19 20.63 -1.81
CA GLU A 79 -19.63 20.36 -1.97
C GLU A 79 -20.40 20.30 -0.63
N SER A 80 -19.73 20.62 0.50
CA SER A 80 -20.30 20.61 1.87
C SER A 80 -20.95 19.28 2.29
N LYS A 81 -20.64 18.19 1.58
CA LYS A 81 -21.13 16.84 1.82
C LYS A 81 -20.02 15.96 2.36
N LYS A 82 -20.37 14.98 3.20
CA LYS A 82 -19.41 13.98 3.69
C LYS A 82 -18.73 13.28 2.50
N PRO A 83 -17.42 12.96 2.61
CA PRO A 83 -16.72 12.23 1.55
C PRO A 83 -17.46 10.92 1.26
N ASN A 84 -17.87 10.72 0.01
CA ASN A 84 -18.47 9.48 -0.45
C ASN A 84 -17.35 8.52 -0.88
N PRO A 85 -16.95 7.55 -0.03
CA PRO A 85 -15.83 6.66 -0.33
C PRO A 85 -16.06 5.83 -1.60
N THR A 86 -17.31 5.46 -1.88
CA THR A 86 -17.68 4.70 -3.08
C THR A 86 -17.43 5.50 -4.36
N HIS A 87 -17.76 6.80 -4.34
CA HIS A 87 -17.50 7.67 -5.48
C HIS A 87 -15.99 7.84 -5.72
N ILE A 88 -15.22 8.06 -4.66
CA ILE A 88 -13.76 8.20 -4.76
C ILE A 88 -13.12 6.91 -5.29
N ALA A 89 -13.55 5.74 -4.79
CA ALA A 89 -13.08 4.44 -5.25
C ALA A 89 -13.36 4.23 -6.75
N MET A 90 -14.57 4.59 -7.20
CA MET A 90 -14.97 4.51 -8.61
C MET A 90 -14.09 5.39 -9.50
N CYS A 91 -13.85 6.64 -9.10
CA CYS A 91 -13.01 7.57 -9.85
C CYS A 91 -11.56 7.10 -9.93
N LEU A 92 -10.98 6.63 -8.82
CA LEU A 92 -9.62 6.09 -8.81
C LEU A 92 -9.48 4.84 -9.68
N LYS A 93 -10.44 3.91 -9.59
CA LYS A 93 -10.48 2.73 -10.46
C LYS A 93 -10.50 3.14 -11.93
N LYS A 94 -11.41 4.06 -12.31
CA LYS A 94 -11.57 4.52 -13.70
C LYS A 94 -10.29 5.17 -14.23
N GLU A 95 -9.69 6.09 -13.48
CA GLU A 95 -8.44 6.75 -13.84
C GLU A 95 -7.32 5.73 -14.12
N PHE A 96 -7.17 4.72 -13.27
CA PHE A 96 -6.11 3.72 -13.41
C PHE A 96 -6.40 2.70 -14.51
N ASP A 97 -7.65 2.34 -14.71
CA ASP A 97 -8.11 1.53 -15.84
C ASP A 97 -7.79 2.19 -17.18
N GLU A 98 -8.04 3.50 -17.31
CA GLU A 98 -7.78 4.28 -18.52
C GLU A 98 -6.27 4.48 -18.76
N MET A 99 -5.51 4.77 -17.69
CA MET A 99 -4.09 5.10 -17.80
C MET A 99 -3.16 3.87 -17.89
N TYR A 100 -3.50 2.75 -17.25
CA TYR A 100 -2.61 1.60 -17.09
C TYR A 100 -3.24 0.26 -17.55
N GLY A 101 -4.42 0.34 -18.16
CA GLY A 101 -5.16 -0.80 -18.68
C GLY A 101 -5.86 -1.62 -17.61
N LEU A 102 -6.96 -2.24 -18.03
CA LEU A 102 -7.82 -3.07 -17.19
C LEU A 102 -7.08 -4.31 -16.61
N ALA A 103 -7.50 -4.90 -15.49
CA ALA A 103 -8.59 -4.46 -14.61
C ALA A 103 -8.05 -4.04 -13.24
N TRP A 104 -8.28 -2.77 -12.90
CA TRP A 104 -8.00 -2.22 -11.58
C TRP A 104 -9.21 -2.32 -10.66
N HIS A 105 -8.93 -2.38 -9.37
CA HIS A 105 -9.91 -2.40 -8.30
C HIS A 105 -9.46 -1.42 -7.23
N CYS A 106 -10.42 -0.71 -6.63
CA CYS A 106 -10.16 0.23 -5.55
C CYS A 106 -11.13 -0.01 -4.40
N VAL A 107 -10.61 -0.04 -3.19
CA VAL A 107 -11.35 -0.13 -1.94
C VAL A 107 -11.01 1.08 -1.09
N VAL A 108 -12.04 1.78 -0.62
CA VAL A 108 -11.89 2.98 0.23
C VAL A 108 -12.78 2.83 1.45
N GLY A 109 -12.21 3.05 2.64
CA GLY A 109 -12.96 2.95 3.89
C GLY A 109 -12.12 3.35 5.10
N LYS A 110 -12.75 3.52 6.26
CA LYS A 110 -12.05 3.91 7.50
C LYS A 110 -11.10 2.81 8.00
N SER A 111 -11.57 1.57 7.97
CA SER A 111 -10.80 0.39 8.36
C SER A 111 -11.35 -0.83 7.63
N PHE A 112 -10.46 -1.67 7.10
CA PHE A 112 -10.78 -2.92 6.44
C PHE A 112 -9.59 -3.88 6.52
N GLY A 113 -9.88 -5.17 6.47
CA GLY A 113 -8.89 -6.22 6.23
C GLY A 113 -9.01 -6.74 4.81
N SER A 114 -7.89 -7.05 4.17
CA SER A 114 -7.86 -7.59 2.81
C SER A 114 -6.80 -8.66 2.67
N PHE A 115 -7.14 -9.79 2.06
CA PHE A 115 -6.21 -10.80 1.58
C PHE A 115 -6.42 -10.95 0.08
N ILE A 116 -5.54 -10.37 -0.72
CA ILE A 116 -5.71 -10.26 -2.17
C ILE A 116 -4.53 -10.87 -2.91
N THR A 117 -4.84 -11.50 -4.04
CA THR A 117 -3.85 -11.87 -5.05
C THR A 117 -3.95 -10.85 -6.17
N CYS A 118 -2.86 -10.13 -6.43
CA CYS A 118 -2.81 -9.07 -7.43
C CYS A 118 -1.61 -9.27 -8.37
N SER A 119 -1.65 -8.64 -9.53
CA SER A 119 -0.53 -8.64 -10.46
C SER A 119 0.64 -7.84 -9.87
N SER A 120 1.87 -8.30 -10.12
CA SER A 120 3.07 -7.59 -9.65
C SER A 120 3.17 -6.20 -10.27
N GLY A 121 3.65 -5.23 -9.49
CA GLY A 121 3.87 -3.85 -9.95
C GLY A 121 2.58 -3.02 -10.08
N GLY A 122 1.44 -3.54 -9.63
CA GLY A 122 0.14 -2.88 -9.71
C GLY A 122 -0.59 -2.76 -8.37
N PHE A 123 0.11 -2.58 -7.25
CA PHE A 123 -0.50 -2.54 -5.91
C PHE A 123 -0.04 -1.33 -5.08
N VAL A 124 -0.97 -0.68 -4.39
CA VAL A 124 -0.67 0.32 -3.34
C VAL A 124 -1.72 0.33 -2.24
N TYR A 125 -1.26 0.44 -1.00
CA TYR A 125 -2.06 0.61 0.20
C TYR A 125 -1.55 1.82 1.00
N PHE A 126 -2.42 2.81 1.21
CA PHE A 126 -2.09 4.04 1.92
C PHE A 126 -3.31 4.60 2.64
N SER A 127 -3.09 5.58 3.51
CA SER A 127 -4.18 6.32 4.16
C SER A 127 -4.00 7.82 3.98
N VAL A 128 -5.11 8.51 3.82
CA VAL A 128 -5.20 9.98 3.80
C VAL A 128 -6.26 10.38 4.82
N ASP A 129 -5.87 11.22 5.76
CA ASP A 129 -6.71 11.63 6.90
C ASP A 129 -7.28 10.42 7.67
N ASN A 130 -8.59 10.19 7.61
CA ASN A 130 -9.31 9.10 8.28
C ASN A 130 -9.77 7.98 7.33
N LEU A 131 -9.33 8.02 6.07
CA LEU A 131 -9.66 7.01 5.05
C LEU A 131 -8.41 6.22 4.66
N SER A 132 -8.62 4.93 4.47
CA SER A 132 -7.65 3.99 3.93
C SER A 132 -8.04 3.67 2.50
N PHE A 133 -7.03 3.54 1.63
CA PHE A 133 -7.14 3.35 0.20
C PHE A 133 -6.31 2.13 -0.19
N LEU A 134 -6.96 1.15 -0.80
CA LEU A 134 -6.32 -0.02 -1.38
C LEU A 134 -6.64 -0.03 -2.87
N LEU A 135 -5.61 0.11 -3.70
CA LEU A 135 -5.72 0.13 -5.16
C LEU A 135 -4.83 -0.98 -5.72
N PHE A 136 -5.40 -1.88 -6.50
CA PHE A 136 -4.67 -3.02 -7.02
C PHE A 136 -5.15 -3.46 -8.41
N LYS A 137 -4.22 -4.00 -9.20
CA LYS A 137 -4.49 -4.60 -10.51
C LYS A 137 -4.66 -6.12 -10.39
N THR A 138 -5.62 -6.67 -11.12
CA THR A 138 -5.82 -8.12 -11.24
C THR A 138 -5.53 -8.58 -12.66
N GLU A 139 -5.06 -9.82 -12.80
CA GLU A 139 -5.02 -10.47 -14.10
C GLU A 139 -6.43 -10.85 -14.54
N VAL A 140 -6.81 -10.40 -15.72
CA VAL A 140 -8.05 -10.80 -16.37
C VAL A 140 -7.69 -11.63 -17.60
N GLN A 141 -8.19 -12.86 -17.65
CA GLN A 141 -8.08 -13.70 -18.84
C GLN A 141 -9.40 -13.55 -19.62
N PRO A 142 -9.40 -12.89 -20.79
CA PRO A 142 -10.60 -12.83 -21.62
C PRO A 142 -10.97 -14.26 -22.03
N VAL A 143 -12.21 -14.67 -21.73
CA VAL A 143 -12.72 -15.98 -22.16
C VAL A 143 -12.95 -15.93 -23.68
N LYS A 144 -11.93 -16.31 -24.45
CA LYS A 144 -11.97 -16.26 -25.93
C LYS A 144 -12.66 -17.47 -26.57
N LYS A 145 -13.07 -18.48 -25.81
CA LYS A 145 -13.73 -19.70 -26.33
C LYS A 145 -14.85 -20.17 -25.41
N LEU A 146 -16.03 -20.36 -25.99
CA LEU A 146 -17.13 -21.07 -25.35
C LEU A 146 -16.63 -22.48 -24.95
N PRO A 147 -16.89 -22.96 -23.72
CA PRO A 147 -16.61 -24.35 -23.37
C PRO A 147 -17.29 -25.27 -24.41
N PRO A 148 -16.65 -26.34 -24.87
CA PRO A 148 -17.33 -27.30 -25.74
C PRO A 148 -18.59 -27.79 -25.03
N LEU A 149 -19.75 -27.65 -25.70
CA LEU A 149 -21.00 -28.22 -25.19
C LEU A 149 -20.77 -29.72 -25.01
N ARG A 150 -20.80 -30.20 -23.77
CA ARG A 150 -20.81 -31.63 -23.47
C ARG A 150 -22.06 -32.18 -24.16
N LYS A 151 -21.87 -32.97 -25.23
CA LYS A 151 -22.96 -33.73 -25.82
C LYS A 151 -23.49 -34.63 -24.72
N LEU A 152 -24.73 -34.41 -24.30
CA LEU A 152 -25.45 -35.34 -23.46
C LEU A 152 -25.72 -36.55 -24.36
N ASN A 153 -25.02 -37.65 -24.12
CA ASN A 153 -25.30 -38.90 -24.81
C ASN A 153 -26.68 -39.35 -24.31
N ALA A 154 -27.68 -39.28 -25.19
CA ALA A 154 -29.01 -39.86 -24.98
C ALA A 154 -28.96 -41.37 -25.28
#